data_AF-A0A936CBF7-F1
#
_entry.id   AF-A0A936CBF7-F1
#
_cell.length_a   1.000
_cell.length_b   1.000
_cell.length_c   1.000
_cell.angle_alpha   90.00
_cell.angle_beta   90.00
_cell.angle_gamma   90.00
#
_symmetry.space_group_name_H-M   'P 1'
#
loop_
_entity.id
_entity.type
_entity.pdbx_description
1 polymer ?
#
loop_
_entity_poly.entity_id
_entity_poly.type
_entity_poly.pdbx_seq_one_letter_code
_entity_poly.pdbx_strand_id
1 'polypeptide(L)'
;MATDAPLSPDQLKRVVRRVALGLGRMGSINGNGSGDIFIAFSTANRGVDWGNSGRSTLPAPTMQRLGSGLVDPLFTATVEATEEAIINAMLAAETMTGADYRRAWALPHDQVKAILAKYNRVQRR
;
A
#
# COMPACT_ATOMS: atom_id res chain seq x y z
N MET A 1 2.36 -1.24 -3.70
CA MET A 1 1.46 -0.24 -4.32
C MET A 1 1.51 -0.38 -5.82
N ALA A 2 0.35 -0.40 -6.47
CA ALA A 2 0.23 -0.49 -7.92
C ALA A 2 -0.67 0.65 -8.39
N THR A 3 -0.36 1.23 -9.56
CA THR A 3 -1.18 2.26 -10.19
C THR A 3 -1.00 2.20 -11.70
N ASP A 4 -2.01 2.65 -12.43
CA ASP A 4 -1.99 2.88 -13.87
C ASP A 4 -1.65 4.34 -14.23
N ALA A 5 -1.42 5.21 -13.24
CA ALA A 5 -0.98 6.58 -13.49
C ALA A 5 0.43 6.60 -14.12
N PRO A 6 0.71 7.49 -15.10
CA PRO A 6 2.02 7.62 -15.70
C PRO A 6 3.00 8.25 -14.72
N LEU A 7 3.88 7.43 -14.14
CA LEU A 7 4.85 7.86 -13.14
C LEU A 7 6.27 7.51 -13.58
N SER A 8 7.19 8.45 -13.35
CA SER A 8 8.62 8.19 -13.45
C SER A 8 9.14 7.48 -12.17
N PRO A 9 10.33 6.86 -12.21
CA PRO A 9 10.90 6.16 -11.05
C PRO A 9 11.04 7.03 -9.78
N ASP A 10 11.34 8.32 -9.92
CA ASP A 10 11.40 9.27 -8.80
C ASP A 10 10.01 9.57 -8.21
N GLN A 11 8.96 9.64 -9.03
CA GLN A 11 7.59 9.79 -8.55
C GLN A 11 7.11 8.53 -7.82
N LEU A 12 7.44 7.34 -8.33
CA LEU A 12 7.16 6.08 -7.64
C LEU A 12 7.85 6.01 -6.27
N LYS A 13 9.10 6.50 -6.15
CA LYS A 13 9.79 6.64 -4.85
C LYS A 13 9.07 7.60 -3.89
N ARG A 14 8.39 8.63 -4.40
CA ARG A 14 7.59 9.54 -3.56
C ARG A 14 6.28 8.88 -3.13
N VAL A 15 5.60 8.19 -4.05
CA VAL A 15 4.37 7.45 -3.79
C VAL A 15 4.59 6.36 -2.75
N VAL A 16 5.61 5.52 -2.93
CA VAL A 16 5.86 4.38 -2.04
C VAL A 16 6.12 4.81 -0.58
N ARG A 17 6.69 6.00 -0.36
CA ARG A 17 6.89 6.55 1.00
C ARG A 17 5.58 6.84 1.74
N ARG A 18 4.46 6.98 1.04
CA ARG A 18 3.14 7.24 1.64
C ARG A 18 2.53 6.00 2.30
N VAL A 19 3.00 4.80 1.92
CA VAL A 19 2.61 3.54 2.60
C VAL A 19 2.89 3.62 4.10
N ALA A 20 4.03 4.21 4.49
CA ALA A 20 4.38 4.41 5.90
C ALA A 20 3.36 5.26 6.67
N LEU A 21 2.71 6.24 6.02
CA LEU A 21 1.68 7.05 6.67
C LEU A 21 0.39 6.25 6.89
N GLY A 22 0.02 5.35 5.96
CA GLY A 22 -1.09 4.41 6.14
C GLY A 22 -0.83 3.46 7.30
N LEU A 23 0.38 2.91 7.40
CA LEU A 23 0.82 2.11 8.56
C LEU A 23 0.72 2.92 9.87
N GLY A 24 1.17 4.18 9.85
CA GLY A 24 1.12 5.07 11.02
C GLY A 24 -0.30 5.31 11.51
N ARG A 25 -1.27 5.46 10.60
CA ARG A 25 -2.70 5.55 10.97
C ARG A 25 -3.23 4.30 11.64
N MET A 26 -2.69 3.14 11.29
CA MET A 26 -3.00 1.85 11.91
C MET A 26 -2.19 1.55 13.17
N GLY A 27 -1.47 2.55 13.71
CA GLY A 27 -0.76 2.46 14.99
C GLY A 27 0.65 1.89 14.91
N SER A 28 1.19 1.64 13.71
CA SER A 28 2.59 1.25 13.57
C SER A 28 3.53 2.42 13.82
N ILE A 29 4.67 2.14 14.46
CA ILE A 29 5.80 3.06 14.63
C ILE A 29 7.06 2.58 13.91
N ASN A 30 6.97 1.53 13.10
CA ASN A 30 8.10 0.82 12.48
C ASN A 30 9.16 0.44 13.52
N GLY A 31 8.75 -0.33 14.53
CA GLY A 31 9.62 -0.74 15.63
C GLY A 31 10.83 -1.56 15.15
N ASN A 32 11.90 -1.60 15.95
CA ASN A 32 13.18 -2.21 15.55
C ASN A 32 13.09 -3.67 15.09
N GLY A 33 12.14 -4.46 15.62
CA GLY A 33 11.92 -5.84 15.19
C GLY A 33 11.04 -6.00 13.93
N SER A 34 10.51 -4.91 13.39
CA SER A 34 9.62 -4.89 12.23
C SER A 34 10.40 -4.74 10.92
N GLY A 35 10.13 -5.62 9.96
CA GLY A 35 10.74 -5.60 8.63
C GLY A 35 9.89 -4.87 7.59
N ASP A 36 9.69 -3.56 7.76
CA ASP A 36 8.79 -2.78 6.89
C ASP A 36 9.47 -2.38 5.57
N ILE A 37 9.17 -3.13 4.50
CA ILE A 37 9.70 -2.89 3.14
C ILE A 37 8.55 -2.60 2.17
N PHE A 38 8.71 -1.56 1.36
CA PHE A 38 7.65 -1.11 0.45
C PHE A 38 8.13 -1.04 -1.00
N ILE A 39 7.27 -1.47 -1.91
CA ILE A 39 7.49 -1.40 -3.37
C ILE A 39 6.31 -0.71 -4.03
N ALA A 40 6.59 0.13 -5.03
CA ALA A 40 5.59 0.71 -5.90
C ALA A 40 5.97 0.52 -7.37
N PHE A 41 4.98 0.26 -8.22
CA PHE A 41 5.15 0.20 -9.67
C PHE A 41 3.97 0.87 -10.40
N SER A 42 4.24 1.32 -11.63
CA SER A 42 3.23 1.85 -12.55
C SER A 42 3.14 0.96 -13.78
N THR A 43 1.93 0.79 -14.32
CA THR A 43 1.68 0.01 -15.55
C THR A 43 1.61 0.85 -16.82
N ALA A 44 1.72 2.19 -16.71
CA ALA A 44 1.47 3.12 -17.82
C ALA A 44 2.57 3.12 -18.89
N ASN A 45 3.84 3.07 -18.47
CA ASN A 45 5.00 3.21 -19.35
C ASN A 45 5.50 1.84 -19.85
N ARG A 46 4.67 1.13 -20.61
CA ARG A 46 5.04 -0.20 -21.15
C ARG A 46 6.02 -0.06 -22.32
N GLY A 47 7.00 -0.96 -22.41
CA GLY A 47 7.93 -1.02 -23.54
C GLY A 47 8.96 0.12 -23.60
N VAL A 48 9.07 0.92 -22.54
CA VAL A 48 10.08 1.99 -22.42
C VAL A 48 11.46 1.46 -22.02
N ASP A 49 11.55 0.21 -21.55
CA ASP A 49 12.80 -0.46 -21.24
C ASP A 49 12.62 -1.97 -21.44
N TRP A 50 13.53 -2.60 -22.17
CA TRP A 50 13.56 -4.04 -22.47
C TRP A 50 14.77 -4.74 -21.84
N GLY A 51 15.48 -4.05 -20.93
CA GLY A 51 16.65 -4.55 -20.24
C GLY A 51 17.87 -4.71 -21.15
N ASN A 52 18.88 -5.43 -20.64
CA ASN A 52 20.19 -5.57 -21.28
C ASN A 52 20.27 -6.71 -22.30
N SER A 53 19.16 -7.07 -22.95
CA SER A 53 19.07 -8.25 -23.83
C SER A 53 19.72 -8.08 -25.22
N GLY A 54 20.46 -7.00 -25.48
CA GLY A 54 21.24 -6.79 -26.69
C GLY A 54 21.89 -5.40 -26.76
N ARG A 55 22.74 -5.14 -27.77
CA ARG A 55 23.21 -3.77 -28.08
C ARG A 55 21.98 -2.95 -28.50
N SER A 56 21.58 -1.98 -27.67
CA SER A 56 20.48 -1.07 -28.00
C SER A 56 20.88 -0.21 -29.20
N THR A 57 20.40 -0.59 -30.38
CA THR A 57 20.38 0.26 -31.59
C THR A 57 19.10 1.09 -31.67
N LEU A 58 18.24 0.98 -30.65
CA LEU A 58 16.97 1.68 -30.57
C LEU A 58 17.16 3.12 -30.10
N PRO A 59 16.37 4.07 -30.61
CA PRO A 59 16.39 5.45 -30.14
C PRO A 59 15.98 5.53 -28.67
N ALA A 60 16.36 6.63 -28.00
CA ALA A 60 15.97 6.88 -26.63
C ALA A 60 14.43 6.84 -26.48
N PRO A 61 13.89 6.01 -25.55
CA PRO A 61 12.46 5.86 -25.39
C PRO A 61 11.85 7.13 -24.75
N THR A 62 10.60 7.41 -25.09
CA THR A 62 9.81 8.47 -24.44
C THR A 62 9.03 7.87 -23.28
N MET A 63 9.04 8.54 -22.13
CA MET A 63 8.29 8.16 -20.93
C MET A 63 7.27 9.24 -20.58
N GLN A 64 6.05 8.84 -20.27
CA GLN A 64 5.03 9.72 -19.72
C GLN A 64 5.22 9.88 -18.21
N ARG A 65 5.04 11.10 -17.71
CA ARG A 65 5.00 11.37 -16.27
C ARG A 65 3.94 12.41 -15.94
N LEU A 66 3.37 12.34 -14.75
CA LEU A 66 2.49 13.39 -14.25
C LEU A 66 3.25 14.69 -14.01
N GLY A 67 2.60 15.83 -14.27
CA GLY A 67 3.05 17.12 -13.75
C GLY A 67 3.12 17.09 -12.23
N SER A 68 4.13 17.73 -11.63
CA SER A 68 4.40 17.62 -10.19
C SER A 68 3.21 17.96 -9.29
N GLY A 69 2.37 18.91 -9.69
CA GLY A 69 1.17 19.32 -8.94
C GLY A 69 -0.03 18.35 -9.05
N LEU A 70 0.07 17.32 -9.88
CA LEU A 70 -0.99 16.32 -10.08
C LEU A 70 -0.76 15.02 -9.29
N VAL A 71 0.34 14.91 -8.55
CA VAL A 71 0.72 13.66 -7.85
C VAL A 71 0.03 13.54 -6.48
N ASP A 72 -0.37 14.65 -5.87
CA ASP A 72 -0.92 14.66 -4.51
C ASP A 72 -2.16 13.77 -4.31
N PRO A 73 -3.12 13.69 -5.26
CA PRO A 73 -4.22 12.72 -5.15
C PRO A 73 -3.75 11.27 -5.03
N LEU A 74 -2.66 10.89 -5.72
CA LEU A 74 -2.07 9.54 -5.59
C LEU A 74 -1.43 9.32 -4.22
N PHE A 75 -0.92 10.37 -3.58
CA PHE A 75 -0.42 10.26 -2.21
C PHE A 75 -1.54 9.96 -1.23
N THR A 76 -2.65 10.71 -1.31
CA THR A 76 -3.84 10.44 -0.48
C THR A 76 -4.37 9.03 -0.73
N ALA A 77 -4.57 8.66 -1.99
CA ALA A 77 -5.06 7.33 -2.35
C ALA A 77 -4.12 6.22 -1.86
N THR A 78 -2.80 6.43 -1.87
CA THR A 78 -1.85 5.46 -1.33
C THR A 78 -2.00 5.27 0.18
N VAL A 79 -2.21 6.36 0.93
CA VAL A 79 -2.43 6.29 2.39
C VAL A 79 -3.71 5.52 2.68
N GLU A 80 -4.82 5.88 2.05
CA GLU A 80 -6.14 5.27 2.25
C GLU A 80 -6.14 3.80 1.85
N ALA A 81 -5.61 3.46 0.68
CA ALA A 81 -5.52 2.08 0.22
C ALA A 81 -4.65 1.20 1.13
N THR A 82 -3.57 1.77 1.70
CA THR A 82 -2.73 1.04 2.66
C THR A 82 -3.47 0.79 3.98
N GLU A 83 -4.12 1.82 4.51
CA GLU A 83 -4.92 1.76 5.74
C GLU A 83 -6.01 0.70 5.62
N GLU A 84 -6.81 0.75 4.54
CA GLU A 84 -7.90 -0.19 4.32
C GLU A 84 -7.40 -1.62 4.05
N ALA A 85 -6.28 -1.80 3.35
CA ALA A 85 -5.71 -3.12 3.11
C ALA A 85 -5.29 -3.84 4.41
N ILE A 86 -4.72 -3.10 5.37
CA ILE A 86 -4.35 -3.65 6.69
C ILE A 86 -5.60 -4.09 7.46
N ILE A 87 -6.62 -3.22 7.51
CA ILE A 87 -7.89 -3.54 8.19
C ILE A 87 -8.55 -4.76 7.53
N ASN A 88 -8.60 -4.82 6.20
CA ASN A 88 -9.18 -5.95 5.47
C ASN A 88 -8.44 -7.26 5.77
N ALA A 89 -7.10 -7.24 5.85
CA ALA A 89 -6.33 -8.42 6.24
C ALA A 89 -6.70 -8.91 7.66
N MET A 90 -6.85 -7.99 8.62
CA MET A 90 -7.24 -8.36 9.99
C MET A 90 -8.69 -8.88 10.08
N LEU A 91 -9.61 -8.30 9.31
CA LEU A 91 -11.01 -8.71 9.31
C LEU A 91 -11.21 -10.06 8.60
N ALA A 92 -10.44 -10.32 7.53
CA ALA A 92 -10.50 -11.58 6.79
C ALA A 92 -9.73 -12.73 7.45
N ALA A 93 -8.83 -12.44 8.40
CA ALA A 93 -8.07 -13.46 9.10
C ALA A 93 -8.95 -14.38 9.94
N GLU A 94 -8.69 -15.69 9.87
CA GLU A 94 -9.34 -16.71 10.67
C GLU A 94 -8.47 -17.12 11.88
N THR A 95 -9.11 -17.66 12.92
CA THR A 95 -8.38 -18.17 14.08
C THR A 95 -7.58 -19.40 13.67
N MET A 96 -6.29 -19.42 13.99
CA MET A 96 -5.42 -20.54 13.64
C MET A 96 -4.48 -20.92 14.78
N THR A 97 -4.04 -22.17 14.78
CA THR A 97 -2.96 -22.67 15.63
C THR A 97 -1.75 -22.98 14.74
N GLY A 98 -0.61 -22.35 15.03
CA GLY A 98 0.64 -22.54 14.30
C GLY A 98 1.65 -23.40 15.05
N ALA A 99 2.93 -23.20 14.73
CA ALA A 99 4.05 -23.88 15.40
C ALA A 99 4.08 -23.61 16.92
N ASP A 100 4.66 -24.55 17.66
CA ASP A 100 4.73 -24.54 19.13
C ASP A 100 3.37 -24.42 19.81
N TYR A 101 2.30 -24.90 19.17
CA TYR A 101 0.92 -24.80 19.64
C TYR A 101 0.46 -23.35 19.91
N ARG A 102 1.13 -22.35 19.33
CA ARG A 102 0.73 -20.94 19.48
C ARG A 102 -0.55 -20.69 18.70
N ARG A 103 -1.54 -20.13 19.39
CA ARG A 103 -2.84 -19.80 18.81
C ARG A 103 -2.95 -18.30 18.56
N ALA A 104 -3.26 -17.94 17.32
CA ALA A 104 -3.60 -16.58 16.91
C ALA A 104 -5.11 -16.50 16.67
N TRP A 105 -5.76 -15.57 17.35
CA TRP A 105 -7.22 -15.39 17.27
C TRP A 105 -7.58 -14.39 16.19
N ALA A 106 -8.63 -14.71 15.43
CA ALA A 106 -9.25 -13.75 14.53
C ALA A 106 -9.79 -12.54 15.30
N LEU A 107 -9.87 -11.40 14.62
CA LEU A 107 -10.44 -10.20 15.19
C LEU A 107 -11.94 -10.42 15.46
N PRO A 108 -12.44 -10.22 16.70
CA PRO A 108 -13.85 -10.46 17.03
C PRO A 108 -14.74 -9.34 16.48
N HIS A 109 -15.35 -9.55 15.31
CA HIS A 109 -16.10 -8.51 14.58
C HIS A 109 -17.20 -7.84 15.40
N ASP A 110 -17.92 -8.57 16.26
CA ASP A 110 -18.97 -8.00 17.11
C ASP A 110 -18.42 -7.04 18.16
N GLN A 111 -17.26 -7.35 18.74
CA GLN A 111 -16.61 -6.45 19.69
C GLN A 111 -16.07 -5.21 18.97
N VAL A 112 -15.51 -5.36 17.78
CA VAL A 112 -15.07 -4.23 16.95
C VAL A 112 -16.24 -3.29 16.67
N LYS A 113 -17.38 -3.81 16.21
CA LYS A 113 -18.59 -3.00 15.97
C LYS A 113 -19.07 -2.29 17.24
N ALA A 114 -19.10 -2.99 18.38
CA ALA A 114 -19.49 -2.40 19.66
C ALA A 114 -18.54 -1.27 20.11
N ILE A 115 -17.23 -1.44 19.93
CA ILE A 115 -16.22 -0.42 20.22
C ILE A 115 -16.40 0.78 19.30
N LEU A 116 -16.53 0.57 18.00
CA LEU A 116 -16.75 1.68 17.05
C LEU A 116 -18.05 2.44 17.37
N ALA A 117 -19.12 1.74 17.75
CA ALA A 117 -20.38 2.36 18.16
C ALA A 117 -20.20 3.21 19.44
N LYS A 118 -19.47 2.71 20.44
CA LYS A 118 -19.14 3.44 21.67
C LYS A 118 -18.46 4.79 21.38
N TYR A 119 -17.66 4.88 20.32
CA TYR A 119 -16.97 6.10 19.92
C TYR A 119 -17.68 6.86 18.76
N ASN A 120 -18.95 6.56 18.48
CA ASN A 120 -19.74 7.20 17.42
C ASN A 120 -19.09 7.11 16.02
N ARG A 121 -18.45 5.99 15.71
CA ARG A 121 -17.77 5.72 14.43
C ARG A 121 -18.50 4.72 13.53
N VAL A 122 -19.70 4.27 13.92
CA VAL A 122 -20.58 3.47 13.06
C VAL A 122 -21.77 4.32 12.64
N GLN A 123 -21.88 4.60 11.34
CA GLN A 123 -23.11 5.15 10.76
C GLN A 123 -24.07 3.99 10.49
N ARG A 124 -25.29 4.08 11.01
CA ARG A 124 -26.39 3.24 10.51
C ARG A 124 -26.74 3.78 9.12
N ARG A 125 -26.47 3.00 8.08
CA ARG A 125 -27.10 3.21 6.77
C ARG A 125 -28.52 2.70 6.81
#